data_AF-A0A0C9X3C5-F1
#
_entry.id   AF-A0A0C9X3C5-F1
#
_cell.length_a   1.000
_cell.length_b   1.000
_cell.length_c   1.000
_cell.angle_alpha   90.00
_cell.angle_beta   90.00
_cell.angle_gamma   90.00
#
_symmetry.space_group_name_H-M   'P 1'
#
loop_
_entity.id
_entity.type
_entity.pdbx_description
1 polymer ?
#
loop_
_entity_poly.entity_id
_entity_poly.type
_entity_poly.pdbx_seq_one_letter_code
_entity_poly.pdbx_strand_id
1 'polypeptide(L)'
;MLTGLGGRYFSECIENIHEIREILAHEFPQDAMEDWSPSRFGQFDAVDMSNRYFTSRRDMNGEAPVPFQSSTDPDHILMDALSNDFVHLQENRVEYYEAMQGPEQSIRYVEMNPNRISIGDAIEAQVSFSIVPLKGRKYKMIIVLRAITLLDCSLLRHASIERRMNGGPGPMLKRKIGYADDEESREPTTRRKLGEMSID
;
A
#
# COMPACT_ATOMS: atom_id res chain seq x y z
N MET A 1 4.35 -2.82 5.40
CA MET A 1 5.12 -4.08 5.49
C MET A 1 5.54 -4.52 4.09
N LEU A 2 6.82 -4.85 3.90
CA LEU A 2 7.37 -5.50 2.70
C LEU A 2 8.16 -6.73 3.13
N THR A 3 8.10 -7.83 2.38
CA THR A 3 8.87 -9.05 2.65
C THR A 3 9.45 -9.62 1.36
N GLY A 4 10.66 -10.17 1.43
CA GLY A 4 11.28 -10.89 0.32
C GLY A 4 10.99 -12.38 0.29
N LEU A 5 10.06 -12.88 1.13
CA LEU A 5 9.65 -14.29 1.18
C LEU A 5 10.83 -15.28 1.30
N GLY A 6 11.86 -14.92 2.07
CA GLY A 6 13.07 -15.73 2.28
C GLY A 6 14.16 -15.56 1.21
N GLY A 7 14.01 -14.60 0.30
CA GLY A 7 15.04 -14.28 -0.69
C GLY A 7 16.31 -13.69 -0.07
N ARG A 8 17.48 -14.16 -0.53
CA ARG A 8 18.81 -13.76 0.00
C ARG A 8 19.03 -12.26 0.03
N TYR A 9 18.66 -11.56 -1.05
CA TYR A 9 18.88 -10.12 -1.18
C TYR A 9 18.06 -9.32 -0.18
N PHE A 10 16.90 -9.84 0.21
CA PHE A 10 16.08 -9.20 1.23
C PHE A 10 16.65 -9.44 2.62
N SER A 11 17.21 -10.63 2.90
CA SER A 11 17.93 -10.90 4.14
C SER A 11 19.16 -9.98 4.29
N GLU A 12 19.96 -9.83 3.23
CA GLU A 12 21.08 -8.87 3.19
C GLU A 12 20.59 -7.43 3.43
N CYS A 13 19.40 -7.07 2.90
CA CYS A 13 18.81 -5.76 3.13
C CYS A 13 18.44 -5.54 4.62
N ILE A 14 17.94 -6.57 5.31
CA ILE A 14 17.66 -6.52 6.76
C ILE A 14 18.95 -6.36 7.56
N GLU A 15 20.00 -7.10 7.20
CA GLU A 15 21.33 -6.96 7.82
C GLU A 15 21.87 -5.53 7.66
N ASN A 16 21.76 -4.96 6.46
CA ASN A 16 22.15 -3.57 6.19
C ASN A 16 21.34 -2.57 7.03
N ILE A 17 20.06 -2.82 7.31
CA ILE A 17 19.26 -1.96 8.20
C ILE A 17 19.81 -2.00 9.64
N HIS A 18 20.26 -3.16 10.12
CA HIS A 18 20.93 -3.25 11.42
C HIS A 18 22.25 -2.47 11.42
N GLU A 19 23.05 -2.55 10.36
CA GLU A 19 24.30 -1.77 10.25
C GLU A 19 24.03 -0.26 10.25
N ILE A 20 23.01 0.20 9.51
CA ILE A 20 22.59 1.61 9.51
C ILE A 20 22.18 2.05 10.91
N ARG A 21 21.43 1.21 11.63
CA ARG A 21 21.06 1.48 13.03
C ARG A 21 22.31 1.65 13.89
N GLU A 22 23.29 0.76 13.78
CA GLU A 22 24.53 0.86 14.55
C GLU A 22 25.28 2.15 14.24
N ILE A 23 25.44 2.50 12.96
CA ILE A 23 26.09 3.76 12.57
C ILE A 23 25.37 4.95 13.20
N LEU A 24 24.04 4.99 13.14
CA LEU A 24 23.26 6.06 13.75
C LEU A 24 23.36 6.06 15.28
N ALA A 25 23.52 4.89 15.93
CA ALA A 25 23.57 4.77 17.39
C ALA A 25 24.80 5.46 17.98
N HIS A 26 25.91 5.52 17.23
CA HIS A 26 27.16 6.13 17.68
C HIS A 26 27.05 7.64 17.92
N GLU A 27 26.06 8.31 17.34
CA GLU A 27 25.79 9.73 17.54
C GLU A 27 25.02 10.03 18.84
N PHE A 28 24.60 8.99 19.58
CA PHE A 28 23.82 9.10 20.80
C PHE A 28 24.55 8.48 22.00
N PRO A 29 24.17 8.85 23.24
CA PRO A 29 24.73 8.21 24.43
C PRO A 29 24.55 6.69 24.38
N GLN A 30 25.48 5.97 25.01
CA GLN A 30 25.43 4.52 25.10
C GLN A 30 24.05 4.06 25.63
N ASP A 31 23.51 3.03 24.99
CA ASP A 31 22.20 2.43 25.29
C ASP A 31 21.01 3.40 25.17
N ALA A 32 21.16 4.60 24.57
CA ALA A 32 20.06 5.54 24.39
C ALA A 32 19.17 5.19 23.19
N MET A 33 19.72 4.53 22.17
CA MET A 33 18.96 4.07 21.01
C MET A 33 18.24 2.76 21.34
N GLU A 34 16.94 2.68 21.02
CA GLU A 34 16.21 1.41 21.03
C GLU A 34 16.75 0.48 19.94
N ASP A 35 16.66 -0.82 20.19
CA ASP A 35 16.95 -1.81 19.16
C ASP A 35 15.85 -1.80 18.10
N TRP A 36 16.26 -2.02 16.85
CA TRP A 36 15.33 -2.26 15.76
C TRP A 36 15.24 -3.75 15.49
N SER A 37 14.04 -4.26 15.28
CA SER A 37 13.80 -5.64 14.86
C SER A 37 12.86 -5.66 13.66
N PRO A 38 13.07 -6.60 12.71
CA PRO A 38 12.14 -6.79 11.62
C PRO A 38 10.79 -7.31 12.15
N SER A 39 9.74 -6.92 11.45
CA SER A 39 8.41 -7.50 11.61
C SER A 39 8.32 -8.89 10.95
N ARG A 40 7.20 -9.59 11.10
CA ARG A 40 7.00 -10.94 10.53
C ARG A 40 5.77 -10.99 9.61
N PHE A 41 5.94 -11.62 8.44
CA PHE A 41 4.86 -12.06 7.57
C PHE A 41 4.88 -13.59 7.48
N GLY A 42 4.04 -14.25 8.28
CA GLY A 42 4.14 -15.70 8.49
C GLY A 42 5.49 -16.06 9.12
N GLN A 43 6.26 -16.94 8.48
CA GLN A 43 7.63 -17.26 8.90
C GLN A 43 8.69 -16.27 8.41
N PHE A 44 8.36 -15.40 7.46
CA PHE A 44 9.36 -14.55 6.80
C PHE A 44 9.54 -13.23 7.53
N ASP A 45 10.77 -12.75 7.59
CA ASP A 45 11.05 -11.40 8.05
C ASP A 45 10.51 -10.37 7.06
N ALA A 46 10.10 -9.23 7.62
CA ALA A 46 9.47 -8.15 6.89
C ALA A 46 9.85 -6.78 7.47
N VAL A 47 9.85 -5.76 6.62
CA VAL A 47 10.18 -4.39 6.99
C VAL A 47 8.90 -3.57 7.03
N ASP A 48 8.64 -2.97 8.19
CA ASP A 48 7.58 -1.97 8.34
C ASP A 48 8.12 -0.58 8.02
N MET A 49 7.42 0.09 7.11
CA MET A 49 7.77 1.39 6.56
C MET A 49 6.51 2.22 6.52
N SER A 50 6.61 3.49 6.86
CA SER A 50 5.47 4.41 6.85
C SER A 50 5.94 5.82 6.57
N ASN A 51 5.04 6.69 6.12
CA ASN A 51 5.30 8.13 6.09
C ASN A 51 4.11 8.84 6.73
N ARG A 52 4.39 9.96 7.40
CA ARG A 52 3.36 10.78 8.03
C ARG A 52 2.73 11.69 6.98
N TYR A 53 1.41 11.82 7.00
CA TYR A 53 0.71 12.78 6.13
C TYR A 53 0.90 14.23 6.58
N PHE A 54 1.19 14.45 7.87
CA PHE A 54 1.26 15.78 8.47
C PHE A 54 2.57 15.96 9.23
N THR A 55 3.16 17.14 9.12
CA THR A 55 4.24 17.64 9.96
C THR A 55 3.70 18.79 10.81
N SER A 56 4.11 18.87 12.08
CA SER A 56 3.78 20.01 12.95
C SER A 56 4.41 21.28 12.38
N ARG A 57 3.67 22.39 12.34
CA ARG A 57 4.22 23.69 11.88
C ARG A 57 5.43 24.17 12.67
N ARG A 58 5.58 23.70 13.92
CA ARG A 58 6.74 24.02 14.76
C ARG A 58 8.02 23.35 14.25
N ASP A 59 7.88 22.28 13.48
CA ASP A 59 8.98 21.49 12.94
C ASP A 59 9.23 21.82 11.45
N MET A 60 8.49 22.78 10.89
CA MET A 60 8.66 23.25 9.51
C MET A 60 9.91 24.12 9.41
N ASN A 61 10.83 23.77 8.51
CA ASN A 61 12.11 24.46 8.30
C ASN A 61 12.05 25.39 7.09
N GLY A 62 10.96 26.16 6.98
CA GLY A 62 10.75 27.13 5.90
C GLY A 62 10.34 26.52 4.56
N GLU A 63 10.09 25.21 4.48
CA GLU A 63 9.54 24.59 3.29
C GLU A 63 8.12 25.09 3.00
N ALA A 64 7.81 25.27 1.72
CA ALA A 64 6.45 25.59 1.31
C ALA A 64 5.54 24.35 1.47
N PRO A 65 4.35 24.51 2.07
CA PRO A 65 3.34 23.46 2.06
C PRO A 65 2.98 23.04 0.63
N VAL A 66 2.81 21.75 0.43
CA VAL A 66 2.37 21.15 -0.84
C VAL A 66 0.95 20.59 -0.68
N PRO A 67 0.11 20.63 -1.72
CA PRO A 67 -1.22 20.03 -1.66
C PRO A 67 -1.14 18.50 -1.67
N PHE A 68 -2.15 17.85 -1.08
CA PHE A 68 -2.32 16.40 -1.25
C PHE A 68 -2.62 16.07 -2.72
N GLN A 69 -2.06 14.96 -3.21
CA GLN A 69 -2.40 14.45 -4.53
C GLN A 69 -3.82 13.86 -4.49
N SER A 70 -4.60 14.07 -5.55
CA SER A 70 -5.96 13.49 -5.66
C SER A 70 -5.96 11.96 -5.66
N SER A 71 -4.82 11.33 -5.99
CA SER A 71 -4.63 9.88 -5.87
C SER A 71 -4.52 9.40 -4.42
N THR A 72 -4.10 10.26 -3.50
CA THR A 72 -3.90 9.99 -2.08
C THR A 72 -5.09 10.46 -1.24
N ASP A 73 -5.68 11.61 -1.61
CA ASP A 73 -6.82 12.21 -0.90
C ASP A 73 -7.97 12.56 -1.87
N PRO A 74 -8.61 11.55 -2.49
CA PRO A 74 -9.64 11.75 -3.51
C PRO A 74 -10.89 12.46 -2.97
N ASP A 75 -11.20 12.24 -1.69
CA ASP A 75 -12.41 12.77 -1.03
C ASP A 75 -12.09 13.98 -0.12
N HIS A 76 -10.88 14.53 -0.21
CA HIS A 76 -10.41 15.68 0.57
C HIS A 76 -10.44 15.51 2.10
N ILE A 77 -10.48 14.28 2.61
CA ILE A 77 -10.54 13.97 4.04
C ILE A 77 -9.26 14.43 4.75
N LEU A 78 -8.08 14.22 4.15
CA LEU A 78 -6.81 14.64 4.73
C LEU A 78 -6.66 16.16 4.69
N MET A 79 -7.11 16.77 3.59
CA MET A 79 -7.16 18.23 3.45
C MET A 79 -8.10 18.86 4.49
N ASP A 80 -9.28 18.31 4.70
CA ASP A 80 -10.27 18.81 5.65
C ASP A 80 -9.83 18.59 7.11
N ALA A 81 -9.07 17.53 7.38
CA ALA A 81 -8.48 17.26 8.68
C ALA A 81 -7.28 18.17 9.00
N LEU A 82 -6.75 18.93 8.03
CA LEU A 82 -5.59 19.79 8.19
C LEU A 82 -5.94 20.98 9.11
N SER A 83 -5.53 20.91 10.38
CA SER A 83 -5.67 22.03 11.31
C SER A 83 -4.58 23.09 11.07
N ASN A 84 -4.75 24.25 11.70
CA ASN A 84 -3.73 25.31 11.68
C ASN A 84 -2.38 24.88 12.29
N ASP A 85 -2.32 23.80 13.07
CA ASP A 85 -1.08 23.35 13.73
C ASP A 85 -0.24 22.42 12.85
N PHE A 86 -0.80 21.94 11.73
CA PHE A 86 -0.16 20.98 10.86
C PHE A 86 -0.01 21.50 9.43
N VAL A 87 0.96 20.93 8.72
CA VAL A 87 1.25 21.17 7.30
C VAL A 87 1.53 19.86 6.59
N HIS A 88 1.19 19.81 5.30
CA HIS A 88 1.67 18.77 4.39
C HIS A 88 2.85 19.33 3.60
N LEU A 89 4.00 18.68 3.70
CA LEU A 89 5.25 19.08 3.06
C LEU A 89 5.67 18.03 2.02
N GLN A 90 6.64 18.39 1.17
CA GLN A 90 7.20 17.45 0.19
C GLN A 90 7.72 16.16 0.85
N GLU A 91 8.27 16.25 2.07
CA GLU A 91 8.73 15.10 2.85
C GLU A 91 7.59 14.14 3.27
N ASN A 92 6.35 14.62 3.35
CA ASN A 92 5.19 13.82 3.74
C ASN A 92 4.61 13.03 2.55
N ARG A 93 5.07 13.32 1.33
CA ARG A 93 4.61 12.64 0.13
C ARG A 93 5.32 11.31 -0.03
N VAL A 94 4.55 10.30 -0.42
CA VAL A 94 5.08 9.04 -0.96
C VAL A 94 4.85 9.07 -2.46
N GLU A 95 5.89 8.82 -3.24
CA GLU A 95 5.79 8.77 -4.70
C GLU A 95 5.48 7.35 -5.18
N TYR A 96 4.66 7.25 -6.22
CA TYR A 96 4.18 5.97 -6.74
C TYR A 96 4.48 5.88 -8.23
N TYR A 97 5.24 4.87 -8.62
CA TYR A 97 5.67 4.66 -10.00
C TYR A 97 5.35 3.25 -10.49
N GLU A 98 5.25 3.11 -11.80
CA GLU A 98 5.29 1.83 -12.52
C GLU A 98 6.52 1.80 -13.41
N ALA A 99 7.30 0.72 -13.31
CA ALA A 99 8.40 0.45 -14.22
C ALA A 99 7.82 -0.11 -15.54
N MET A 100 8.00 0.65 -16.61
CA MET A 100 7.59 0.26 -17.96
C MET A 100 8.83 0.02 -18.82
N GLN A 101 8.78 -1.03 -19.64
CA GLN A 101 9.81 -1.26 -20.64
C GLN A 101 9.68 -0.23 -21.76
N GLY A 102 10.66 0.65 -21.85
CA GLY A 102 10.78 1.63 -22.91
C GLY A 102 11.41 1.05 -24.18
N PRO A 103 11.55 1.89 -25.23
CA PRO A 103 12.35 1.56 -26.39
C PRO A 103 13.79 1.20 -25.99
N GLU A 104 14.42 0.29 -26.73
CA GLU A 104 15.83 -0.10 -26.53
C GLU A 104 16.17 -0.70 -25.16
N GLN A 105 15.27 -1.47 -24.55
CA GLN A 105 15.47 -2.10 -23.23
C GLN A 105 15.69 -1.10 -22.07
N SER A 106 15.39 0.19 -22.28
CA SER A 106 15.40 1.17 -21.19
C SER A 106 14.22 0.93 -20.23
N ILE A 107 14.42 1.15 -18.93
CA ILE A 107 13.33 1.18 -17.96
C ILE A 107 12.89 2.64 -17.81
N ARG A 108 11.58 2.88 -17.97
CA ARG A 108 10.96 4.19 -17.71
C ARG A 108 10.05 4.08 -16.49
N TYR A 109 10.12 5.06 -15.61
CA TYR A 109 9.23 5.15 -14.45
C TYR A 109 8.12 6.15 -14.76
N VAL A 110 6.87 5.68 -14.68
CA VAL A 110 5.69 6.50 -14.93
C VAL A 110 4.90 6.63 -13.65
N GLU A 111 4.51 7.84 -13.28
CA GLU A 111 3.66 8.07 -12.10
C GLU A 111 2.39 7.23 -12.19
N MET A 112 1.97 6.65 -11.07
CA MET A 112 0.79 5.81 -11.01
C MET A 112 -0.04 6.06 -9.76
N ASN A 113 -1.30 5.65 -9.80
CA ASN A 113 -2.17 5.66 -8.63
C ASN A 113 -1.81 4.50 -7.67
N PRO A 114 -1.68 4.74 -6.35
CA PRO A 114 -1.35 3.71 -5.37
C PRO A 114 -2.36 2.55 -5.32
N ASN A 115 -3.62 2.77 -5.70
CA ASN A 115 -4.67 1.74 -5.75
C ASN A 115 -4.36 0.60 -6.73
N ARG A 116 -3.32 0.75 -7.56
CA ARG A 116 -2.86 -0.32 -8.45
C ARG A 116 -2.02 -1.38 -7.74
N ILE A 117 -1.48 -1.08 -6.56
CA ILE A 117 -0.65 -2.00 -5.79
C ILE A 117 -1.54 -2.96 -5.01
N SER A 118 -1.24 -4.25 -5.11
CA SER A 118 -1.92 -5.33 -4.41
C SER A 118 -0.93 -6.24 -3.69
N ILE A 119 -1.43 -6.97 -2.70
CA ILE A 119 -0.64 -7.98 -2.00
C ILE A 119 -0.15 -9.02 -3.01
N GLY A 120 1.16 -9.25 -3.01
CA GLY A 120 1.85 -10.20 -3.89
C GLY A 120 2.50 -9.56 -5.11
N ASP A 121 2.32 -8.26 -5.34
CA ASP A 121 3.06 -7.54 -6.38
C ASP A 121 4.55 -7.48 -6.05
N ALA A 122 5.39 -7.59 -7.08
CA ALA A 122 6.81 -7.31 -6.96
C ALA A 122 7.03 -5.80 -7.06
N ILE A 123 7.53 -5.22 -5.98
CA ILE A 123 7.80 -3.78 -5.88
C ILE A 123 9.25 -3.51 -5.49
N GLU A 124 9.71 -2.32 -5.85
CA GLU A 124 10.86 -1.66 -5.22
C GLU A 124 10.32 -0.59 -4.26
N ALA A 125 10.86 -0.55 -3.04
CA ALA A 125 10.54 0.49 -2.06
C ALA A 125 11.78 1.33 -1.79
N GLN A 126 11.64 2.65 -1.90
CA GLN A 126 12.67 3.59 -1.48
C GLN A 126 12.34 4.13 -0.10
N VAL A 127 13.33 4.14 0.78
CA VAL A 127 13.17 4.52 2.18
C VAL A 127 14.23 5.52 2.63
N SER A 128 13.92 6.25 3.70
CA SER A 128 14.88 7.00 4.49
C SER A 128 14.86 6.51 5.92
N PHE A 129 15.97 6.69 6.63
CA PHE A 129 16.06 6.42 8.06
C PHE A 129 15.97 7.73 8.82
N SER A 130 15.21 7.75 9.91
CA SER A 130 15.08 8.93 10.77
C SER A 130 15.09 8.51 12.22
N ILE A 131 15.70 9.32 13.07
CA ILE A 131 15.72 9.09 14.51
C ILE A 131 14.70 10.02 15.16
N VAL A 132 13.79 9.45 15.94
CA VAL A 132 12.79 10.21 16.71
C VAL A 132 13.07 10.11 18.20
N PRO A 133 12.97 11.23 18.95
CA PRO A 133 13.11 11.19 20.40
C PRO A 133 11.89 10.55 21.05
N LEU A 134 12.14 9.75 22.08
CA LEU A 134 11.15 9.15 22.96
C LEU A 134 11.24 9.76 24.36
N LYS A 135 10.26 9.43 25.21
CA LYS A 135 10.31 9.81 26.63
C LYS A 135 11.54 9.17 27.30
N GLY A 136 12.12 9.88 28.26
CA GLY A 136 13.26 9.36 29.03
C GLY A 136 14.61 9.41 28.31
N ARG A 137 14.79 10.32 27.33
CA ARG A 137 16.03 10.46 26.54
C ARG A 137 16.41 9.18 25.77
N LYS A 138 15.39 8.39 25.41
CA LYS A 138 15.53 7.27 24.48
C LYS A 138 15.27 7.75 23.07
N TYR A 139 15.81 7.06 22.09
CA TYR A 139 15.67 7.39 20.67
C TYR A 139 15.29 6.14 19.90
N LYS A 140 14.46 6.30 18.87
CA LYS A 140 14.06 5.19 18.02
C LYS A 140 14.32 5.51 16.57
N MET A 141 14.94 4.58 15.86
CA MET A 141 15.02 4.61 14.41
C MET A 141 13.67 4.21 13.82
N ILE A 142 13.17 5.03 12.91
CA ILE A 142 12.02 4.75 12.07
C ILE A 142 12.44 4.70 10.60
N ILE A 143 11.79 3.83 9.85
CA ILE A 143 12.00 3.67 8.41
C ILE A 143 10.87 4.40 7.70
N VAL A 144 11.22 5.50 7.05
CA VAL A 144 10.29 6.41 6.38
C VAL A 144 10.15 6.00 4.92
N LEU A 145 8.93 5.67 4.49
CA LEU A 145 8.65 5.32 3.10
C LEU A 145 8.70 6.59 2.22
N ARG A 146 9.46 6.55 1.12
CA ARG A 146 9.61 7.69 0.20
C ARG A 146 9.00 7.43 -1.16
N ALA A 147 9.21 6.24 -1.72
CA ALA A 147 8.60 5.87 -2.99
C ALA A 147 8.30 4.37 -3.04
N ILE A 148 7.31 4.00 -3.84
CA ILE A 148 7.04 2.63 -4.25
C ILE A 148 7.01 2.57 -5.77
N THR A 149 7.79 1.66 -6.35
CA THR A 149 7.79 1.38 -7.77
C THR A 149 7.29 -0.04 -8.02
N LEU A 150 6.26 -0.17 -8.83
CA LEU A 150 5.75 -1.46 -9.28
C LEU A 150 6.65 -2.02 -10.39
N LEU A 151 7.29 -3.17 -10.16
CA LEU A 151 8.26 -3.77 -11.08
C LEU A 151 7.62 -4.80 -12.01
N ASP A 152 6.81 -5.72 -11.45
CA ASP A 152 6.17 -6.78 -12.22
C ASP A 152 4.83 -7.20 -11.58
N CYS A 153 3.75 -7.10 -12.38
CA CYS A 153 2.41 -7.57 -12.03
C CYS A 153 2.01 -8.85 -12.79
N SER A 154 2.86 -9.33 -13.70
CA SER A 154 2.50 -10.36 -14.67
C SER A 154 2.19 -11.70 -14.00
N LEU A 155 2.93 -12.07 -12.96
CA LEU A 155 2.72 -13.32 -12.21
C LEU A 155 1.35 -13.37 -11.52
N LEU A 156 0.94 -12.27 -10.86
CA LEU A 156 -0.39 -12.18 -10.26
C LEU A 156 -1.51 -12.07 -11.29
N ARG A 157 -1.28 -11.35 -12.40
CA ARG A 157 -2.23 -11.28 -13.51
C ARG A 157 -2.45 -12.65 -14.13
N HIS A 158 -1.40 -13.42 -14.37
CA HIS A 158 -1.50 -14.78 -14.90
C HIS A 158 -2.18 -15.72 -13.91
N ALA A 159 -1.78 -15.73 -12.63
CA ALA A 159 -2.41 -16.57 -11.62
C ALA A 159 -3.89 -16.21 -11.36
N SER A 160 -4.27 -14.93 -11.46
CA SER A 160 -5.68 -14.51 -11.33
C SER A 160 -6.52 -14.88 -12.56
N ILE A 161 -5.95 -14.80 -13.77
CA ILE A 161 -6.58 -15.30 -14.99
C ILE A 161 -6.76 -16.82 -14.91
N GLU A 162 -5.72 -17.56 -14.54
CA GLU A 162 -5.77 -19.01 -14.38
C GLU A 162 -6.78 -19.43 -13.31
N ARG A 163 -6.86 -18.74 -12.16
CA ARG A 163 -7.92 -19.01 -11.16
C ARG A 163 -9.33 -18.71 -11.67
N ARG A 164 -9.51 -17.71 -12.55
CA ARG A 164 -10.81 -17.45 -13.20
C ARG A 164 -11.15 -18.50 -14.26
N MET A 165 -10.13 -19.05 -14.93
CA MET A 165 -10.31 -20.12 -15.93
C MET A 165 -10.51 -21.50 -15.29
N ASN A 166 -9.82 -21.80 -14.19
CA ASN A 166 -9.87 -23.07 -13.47
C ASN A 166 -10.86 -23.08 -12.29
N GLY A 167 -11.35 -21.91 -11.88
CA GLY A 167 -12.48 -21.81 -10.96
C GLY A 167 -13.72 -22.34 -11.66
N GLY A 168 -14.20 -23.50 -11.23
CA GLY A 168 -15.49 -24.05 -11.68
C GLY A 168 -16.61 -22.99 -11.55
N PRO A 169 -17.71 -23.12 -12.31
CA PRO A 169 -18.71 -22.08 -12.43
C PRO A 169 -19.29 -21.70 -11.07
N GLY A 170 -18.77 -20.63 -10.47
CA GLY A 170 -19.44 -19.95 -9.38
C GLY A 170 -20.77 -19.40 -9.89
N PRO A 171 -21.76 -19.19 -9.00
CA PRO A 171 -23.05 -18.66 -9.42
C PRO A 171 -22.86 -17.36 -10.18
N MET A 172 -23.08 -17.40 -11.50
CA MET A 172 -23.10 -16.23 -12.34
C MET A 172 -24.28 -15.38 -11.90
N LEU A 173 -24.00 -14.29 -11.18
CA LEU A 173 -24.95 -13.19 -11.07
C LEU A 173 -25.10 -12.57 -12.46
N LYS A 174 -26.03 -13.11 -13.25
CA LYS A 174 -26.44 -12.50 -14.51
C LYS A 174 -26.98 -11.11 -14.18
N ARG A 175 -26.21 -10.07 -14.52
CA ARG A 175 -26.72 -8.69 -14.53
C ARG A 175 -27.92 -8.69 -15.46
N LYS A 176 -29.13 -8.39 -14.96
CA LYS A 176 -30.29 -8.12 -15.83
C LYS A 176 -29.92 -6.91 -16.68
N ILE A 177 -29.61 -7.13 -17.95
CA ILE A 177 -29.46 -6.07 -18.94
C ILE A 177 -30.88 -5.81 -19.44
N GLY A 178 -31.44 -4.66 -19.04
CA GLY A 178 -32.81 -4.25 -19.33
C GLY A 178 -32.99 -3.72 -20.75
N TYR A 179 -32.73 -4.56 -21.74
CA TYR A 179 -33.11 -4.33 -23.13
C TYR A 179 -33.74 -5.61 -23.69
N ALA A 180 -34.86 -6.03 -23.10
CA ALA A 180 -35.81 -6.87 -23.79
C ALA A 180 -37.00 -5.95 -24.05
N ASP A 181 -37.19 -5.59 -25.31
CA ASP A 181 -38.35 -4.83 -25.76
C ASP A 181 -39.63 -5.55 -25.30
N ASP A 182 -40.58 -4.75 -24.84
CA ASP A 182 -41.93 -5.17 -24.49
C ASP A 182 -42.63 -5.71 -25.75
N GLU A 183 -42.58 -7.03 -25.97
CA GLU A 183 -43.58 -7.71 -26.79
C GLU A 183 -44.47 -8.60 -25.91
N GLU A 184 -45.65 -8.06 -25.67
CA GLU A 184 -46.82 -8.69 -25.08
C GLU A 184 -47.20 -9.98 -25.85
N SER A 185 -47.09 -11.15 -25.22
CA SER A 185 -47.96 -12.29 -25.57
C SER A 185 -47.95 -13.44 -24.54
N ARG A 186 -49.02 -13.44 -23.72
CA ARG A 186 -49.83 -14.59 -23.25
C ARG A 186 -49.17 -15.69 -22.40
N GLU A 187 -49.55 -15.72 -21.11
CA GLU A 187 -49.52 -16.92 -20.27
C GLU A 187 -50.44 -18.04 -20.83
N PRO A 188 -50.25 -19.33 -20.44
CA PRO A 188 -50.85 -19.80 -19.19
C PRO A 188 -49.95 -20.72 -18.33
N THR A 189 -49.87 -20.34 -17.05
CA THR A 189 -49.85 -21.18 -15.83
C THR A 189 -49.13 -22.54 -15.81
N THR A 190 -48.13 -22.67 -14.93
CA THR A 190 -48.12 -23.77 -13.94
C THR A 190 -47.55 -23.30 -12.60
N ARG A 191 -48.48 -23.00 -11.69
CA ARG A 191 -48.26 -22.60 -10.31
C ARG A 191 -48.11 -23.87 -9.45
N ARG A 192 -46.94 -24.12 -8.85
CA ARG A 192 -46.83 -24.99 -7.66
C ARG A 192 -45.84 -24.45 -6.63
N LYS A 193 -46.45 -23.72 -5.67
CA LYS A 193 -46.23 -23.65 -4.21
C LYS A 193 -44.80 -23.53 -3.67
N LEU A 194 -44.45 -22.29 -3.25
CA LEU A 194 -43.60 -22.05 -2.09
C LEU A 194 -44.27 -22.64 -0.84
N GLY A 195 -43.52 -23.42 -0.07
CA GLY A 195 -43.89 -23.83 1.29
C GLY A 195 -43.78 -22.65 2.26
N GLU A 196 -44.77 -22.57 3.15
CA GLU A 196 -44.94 -21.56 4.19
C GLU A 196 -43.77 -21.56 5.19
N MET A 197 -43.25 -20.37 5.52
CA MET A 197 -42.54 -20.13 6.78
C MET A 197 -43.55 -19.54 7.76
N SER A 198 -43.87 -20.31 8.79
CA SER A 198 -44.62 -19.86 9.97
C SER A 198 -43.67 -19.06 10.87
N ILE A 199 -44.10 -17.85 11.25
CA ILE A 199 -43.54 -17.11 12.37
C ILE A 199 -44.52 -17.28 13.53
N ASP A 200 -44.07 -17.95 14.58
CA ASP A 200 -44.42 -17.71 15.99
C ASP A 200 -43.11 -17.85 16.79
#